data_AF-A0A077ZBG4-F1
#
_entry.id   AF-A0A077ZBG4-F1
#
_cell.length_a   1.000
_cell.length_b   1.000
_cell.length_c   1.000
_cell.angle_alpha   90.00
_cell.angle_beta   90.00
_cell.angle_gamma   90.00
#
_symmetry.space_group_name_H-M   'P 1'
#
loop_
_entity.id
_entity.type
_entity.pdbx_description
1 polymer ?
#
loop_
_entity_poly.entity_id
_entity_poly.type
_entity_poly.pdbx_seq_one_letter_code
_entity_poly.pdbx_strand_id
1 'polypeptide(L)'
;MEISSAIAGSLLEKMEKWNVERENPRVNDVVLVAEGNVPHHRWRLGIVVEALPGQDGLLRTVRVKIAAEVISRPTRKLHLLESASSP
;
A
#
# COMPACT_ATOMS: atom_id res chain seq x y z
N MET A 1 -22.76 -11.10 37.66
CA MET A 1 -22.79 -12.36 36.89
C MET A 1 -23.22 -12.01 35.47
N GLU A 2 -22.46 -12.48 34.49
CA GLU A 2 -22.83 -12.59 33.07
C GLU A 2 -23.07 -11.29 32.26
N ILE A 3 -22.06 -10.43 32.10
CA ILE A 3 -21.99 -9.50 30.94
C ILE A 3 -20.68 -9.65 30.13
N SER A 4 -19.80 -10.59 30.48
CA SER A 4 -18.44 -10.63 29.92
C SER A 4 -18.26 -11.41 28.60
N SER A 5 -19.16 -12.30 28.18
CA SER A 5 -18.95 -13.10 26.96
C SER A 5 -19.62 -12.53 25.69
N ALA A 6 -20.71 -11.76 25.82
CA ALA A 6 -21.48 -11.28 24.66
C ALA A 6 -20.78 -10.14 23.88
N ILE A 7 -20.06 -9.26 24.58
CA ILE A 7 -19.27 -8.19 23.94
C ILE A 7 -18.03 -8.73 23.22
N ALA A 8 -17.47 -9.87 23.65
CA ALA A 8 -16.28 -10.44 23.03
C ALA A 8 -16.58 -10.95 21.61
N GLY A 9 -17.70 -11.65 21.39
CA GLY A 9 -18.08 -12.12 20.06
C GLY A 9 -18.51 -10.97 19.13
N SER A 10 -19.35 -10.07 19.61
CA SER A 10 -19.98 -9.03 18.77
C SER A 10 -19.01 -7.93 18.32
N LEU A 11 -17.96 -7.63 19.10
CA LEU A 11 -16.97 -6.62 18.70
C LEU A 11 -16.02 -7.13 17.61
N LEU A 12 -15.75 -8.44 17.54
CA LEU A 12 -14.82 -9.03 16.57
C LEU A 12 -15.42 -9.05 15.16
N GLU A 13 -16.69 -9.42 15.03
CA GLU A 13 -17.36 -9.52 13.72
C GLU A 13 -17.50 -8.14 13.02
N LYS A 14 -17.51 -7.05 13.80
CA LYS A 14 -17.82 -5.71 13.26
C LYS A 14 -16.61 -4.97 12.66
N MET A 15 -15.40 -5.51 12.80
CA MET A 15 -14.16 -4.82 12.38
C MET A 15 -13.75 -5.07 10.92
N GLU A 16 -14.50 -5.88 10.16
CA GLU A 16 -14.18 -6.24 8.78
C GLU A 16 -14.09 -5.04 7.81
N LYS A 17 -14.78 -3.93 8.13
CA LYS A 17 -14.92 -2.78 7.23
C LYS A 17 -13.61 -2.07 6.84
N TRP A 18 -12.51 -2.27 7.57
CA TRP A 18 -11.23 -1.58 7.31
C TRP A 18 -10.15 -2.46 6.69
N ASN A 19 -10.40 -3.76 6.54
CA ASN A 19 -9.42 -4.67 5.96
C ASN A 19 -9.68 -4.84 4.46
N VAL A 20 -9.44 -3.77 3.70
CA VAL A 20 -9.45 -3.86 2.24
C VAL A 20 -8.08 -4.35 1.80
N GLU A 21 -8.01 -5.60 1.34
CA GLU A 21 -6.82 -6.12 0.68
C GLU A 21 -6.51 -5.26 -0.54
N ARG A 22 -5.29 -4.71 -0.58
CA ARG A 22 -4.83 -3.94 -1.73
C ARG A 22 -3.98 -4.83 -2.60
N GLU A 23 -4.22 -4.75 -3.90
CA GLU A 23 -3.39 -5.40 -4.87
C GLU A 23 -1.93 -4.92 -4.77
N ASN A 24 -1.00 -5.84 -5.04
CA ASN A 24 0.43 -5.55 -5.09
C ASN A 24 0.75 -4.64 -6.29
N PRO A 25 1.55 -3.57 -6.10
CA PRO A 25 2.01 -2.75 -7.22
C PRO A 25 2.77 -3.58 -8.24
N ARG A 26 2.48 -3.32 -9.51
CA ARG A 26 3.09 -3.99 -10.67
C ARG A 26 4.07 -3.05 -11.35
N VAL A 27 5.01 -3.61 -12.10
CA VAL A 27 5.93 -2.80 -12.93
C VAL A 27 5.12 -2.01 -13.95
N ASN A 28 5.51 -0.75 -14.15
CA ASN A 28 4.84 0.30 -14.94
C ASN A 28 3.59 0.92 -14.33
N ASP A 29 3.18 0.53 -13.11
CA ASP A 29 2.12 1.26 -12.41
C ASP A 29 2.56 2.70 -12.10
N VAL A 30 1.65 3.65 -12.32
CA VAL A 30 1.85 5.04 -11.90
C VAL A 30 1.35 5.19 -10.47
N VAL A 31 2.23 5.66 -9.59
CA VAL A 31 1.98 5.73 -8.14
C VAL A 31 2.34 7.10 -7.58
N LEU A 32 1.59 7.54 -6.57
CA LEU A 32 2.02 8.61 -5.67
C LEU A 32 2.84 8.03 -4.52
N VAL A 33 3.97 8.67 -4.22
CA VAL A 33 4.91 8.26 -3.19
C VAL A 33 4.75 9.13 -1.96
N ALA A 34 4.23 8.55 -0.88
CA ALA A 34 4.02 9.23 0.38
C ALA A 34 5.33 9.48 1.12
N GLU A 35 5.54 10.73 1.53
CA GLU A 35 6.73 11.16 2.28
C GLU A 35 6.34 11.70 3.65
N GLY A 36 7.22 11.50 4.63
CA GLY A 36 7.02 12.06 5.97
C GLY A 36 7.09 13.59 5.92
N ASN A 37 6.20 14.26 6.63
CA ASN A 37 6.13 15.72 6.72
C ASN A 37 5.87 16.45 5.39
N VAL A 38 5.39 15.74 4.36
CA VAL A 38 4.98 16.33 3.08
C VAL A 38 3.45 16.22 2.97
N PRO A 39 2.73 17.35 2.75
CA PRO A 39 1.29 17.31 2.58
C PRO A 39 0.93 16.49 1.33
N HIS A 40 -0.23 15.82 1.36
CA HIS A 40 -0.59 14.82 0.35
C HIS A 40 -0.55 15.35 -1.10
N HIS A 41 -0.95 16.61 -1.31
CA HIS A 41 -0.93 17.26 -2.63
C HIS A 41 0.49 17.53 -3.18
N ARG A 42 1.54 17.29 -2.39
CA ARG A 42 2.96 17.42 -2.79
C ARG A 42 3.69 16.09 -2.81
N TRP A 43 2.99 14.97 -2.63
CA TRP A 43 3.61 13.66 -2.82
C TRP A 43 4.10 13.51 -4.25
N ARG A 44 5.28 12.92 -4.40
CA ARG A 44 5.92 12.78 -5.71
C ARG A 44 5.22 11.70 -6.52
N LEU A 45 5.06 11.95 -7.81
CA LEU A 45 4.64 10.93 -8.76
C LEU A 45 5.83 10.06 -9.15
N GLY A 46 5.61 8.76 -9.32
CA GLY A 46 6.62 7.85 -9.81
C GLY A 46 6.03 6.66 -10.54
N ILE A 47 6.91 5.93 -11.21
CA ILE A 47 6.56 4.71 -11.95
C ILE A 47 7.27 3.54 -11.27
N VAL A 48 6.54 2.48 -10.94
CA VAL A 48 7.14 1.27 -10.39
C VAL A 48 8.03 0.61 -11.45
N VAL A 49 9.29 0.38 -11.12
CA VAL A 49 10.26 -0.24 -12.05
C VAL A 49 10.66 -1.65 -11.65
N GLU A 50 10.53 -2.00 -10.36
CA GLU A 50 10.91 -3.32 -9.87
C GLU A 50 10.14 -3.66 -8.59
N ALA A 51 9.59 -4.88 -8.50
CA ALA A 51 8.98 -5.42 -7.30
C ALA A 51 10.01 -6.25 -6.51
N LEU A 52 10.15 -5.98 -5.20
CA LEU A 52 11.10 -6.66 -4.31
C LEU A 52 10.34 -7.48 -3.26
N PRO A 53 9.96 -8.74 -3.56
CA PRO A 53 9.32 -9.62 -2.59
C PRO A 53 10.28 -9.97 -1.45
N GLY A 54 9.73 -10.18 -0.25
CA GLY A 54 10.46 -10.72 0.89
C GLY A 54 10.73 -12.21 0.75
N GLN A 55 11.43 -12.77 1.74
CA GLN A 55 11.70 -14.22 1.81
C GLN A 55 10.42 -15.07 1.88
N ASP A 56 9.34 -14.49 2.41
CA ASP A 56 7.99 -15.06 2.48
C ASP A 56 7.20 -14.92 1.17
N GLY A 57 7.78 -14.31 0.13
CA GLY A 57 7.12 -14.02 -1.13
C GLY A 57 6.23 -12.77 -1.11
N LEU A 58 6.11 -12.08 0.04
CA LEU A 58 5.23 -10.91 0.17
C LEU A 58 5.92 -9.63 -0.31
N LEU A 59 5.21 -8.83 -1.11
CA LEU A 59 5.74 -7.58 -1.67
C LEU A 59 5.72 -6.44 -0.64
N ARG A 60 6.84 -6.25 0.06
CA ARG A 60 6.98 -5.22 1.09
C ARG A 60 7.59 -3.93 0.57
N THR A 61 8.45 -4.03 -0.44
CA THR A 61 9.22 -2.93 -1.00
C THR A 61 9.19 -3.00 -2.51
N VAL A 62 9.17 -1.84 -3.16
CA VAL A 62 9.37 -1.73 -4.61
C VAL A 62 10.37 -0.63 -4.90
N ARG A 63 10.97 -0.66 -6.09
CA ARG A 63 11.72 0.48 -6.61
C ARG A 63 10.82 1.29 -7.52
N VAL A 64 10.85 2.60 -7.29
CA VAL A 64 10.05 3.57 -8.03
C VAL A 64 10.98 4.57 -8.68
N LYS A 65 10.80 4.81 -9.97
CA LYS A 65 11.46 5.89 -10.69
C LYS A 65 10.69 7.18 -10.46
N ILE A 66 11.37 8.18 -9.92
CA ILE A 66 10.86 9.53 -9.68
C ILE A 66 11.81 10.50 -10.37
N ALA A 67 11.33 11.20 -11.39
CA ALA A 67 12.16 12.03 -12.26
C ALA A 67 13.40 11.26 -12.76
N ALA A 68 14.61 11.67 -12.35
CA ALA A 68 15.87 11.05 -12.74
C ALA A 68 16.38 9.98 -11.77
N GLU A 69 15.73 9.80 -10.61
CA GLU A 69 16.21 8.93 -9.54
C GLU A 69 15.33 7.68 -9.41
N VAL A 70 15.94 6.57 -8.96
CA VAL A 70 15.23 5.35 -8.60
C VAL A 70 15.41 5.12 -7.11
N ILE A 71 14.31 5.11 -6.37
CA ILE A 71 14.31 4.97 -4.91
C ILE A 71 13.53 3.74 -4.47
N SER A 72 13.97 3.10 -3.39
CA SER A 72 13.23 2.01 -2.75
C SER A 72 12.22 2.56 -1.75
N ARG A 73 10.97 2.12 -1.87
CA ARG A 73 9.87 2.54 -1.00
C ARG A 73 9.04 1.34 -0.56
N PRO A 74 8.61 1.28 0.71
CA PRO A 74 7.66 0.28 1.15
C PRO A 74 6.34 0.41 0.40
N THR A 75 5.69 -0.70 0.06
CA THR A 75 4.40 -0.75 -0.63
C THR A 75 3.33 0.09 0.07
N ARG A 76 3.35 0.14 1.41
CA ARG A 76 2.42 0.93 2.24
C ARG A 76 2.55 2.45 2.07
N LYS A 77 3.65 2.93 1.47
CA LYS A 77 3.89 4.34 1.16
C LYS A 77 3.57 4.67 -0.29
N LEU A 78 2.97 3.74 -1.03
CA LEU A 78 2.57 3.93 -2.41
C LEU A 78 1.06 3.93 -2.53
N HIS A 79 0.58 4.85 -3.36
CA HIS A 79 -0.82 4.97 -3.69
C HIS A 79 -0.96 4.84 -5.20
N LEU A 80 -1.60 3.76 -5.64
CA LEU A 80 -1.86 3.50 -7.05
C LEU A 80 -2.73 4.62 -7.62
N LEU A 81 -2.27 5.22 -8.73
CA LEU A 81 -3.00 6.22 -9.48
C LEU A 81 -3.53 5.62 -10.80
N GLU A 82 -2.66 4.91 -11.52
CA GLU A 82 -3.00 4.24 -12.77
C GLU A 82 -2.31 2.87 -12.83
N SER A 83 -3.08 1.84 -13.17
CA SER A 83 -2.57 0.48 -13.33
C SER A 83 -1.95 0.31 -14.71
N ALA A 84 -0.81 -0.39 -14.78
CA ALA A 84 -0.16 -0.73 -16.03
C ALA A 84 -1.04 -1.57 -16.98
N SER A 85 -2.08 -2.23 -16.46
CA SER A 85 -3.04 -3.01 -17.26
C SER A 85 -4.27 -2.23 -17.71
N SER A 86 -4.34 -0.92 -17.45
CA SER A 86 -5.41 -0.08 -18.00
C SER A 86 -5.23 0.05 -19.52
N PRO A 87 -6.30 -0.11 -20.32
CA PRO A 87 -6.24 -0.12 -21.79
C PRO A 87 -5.81 1.22 -22.41
#